data_AF-A0AB35Y2V4-F1
#
_entry.id   AF-A0AB35Y2V4-F1
#
_cell.length_a   1.000
_cell.length_b   1.000
_cell.length_c   1.000
_cell.angle_alpha   90.00
_cell.angle_beta   90.00
_cell.angle_gamma   90.00
#
_symmetry.space_group_name_H-M   'P 1'
#
loop_
_entity.id
_entity.type
_entity.pdbx_description
1 polymer ?
#
loop_
_entity_poly.entity_id
_entity_poly.type
_entity_poly.pdbx_seq_one_letter_code
_entity_poly.pdbx_strand_id
1 'polypeptide(L)'
;MSQSISRRSFLKCAGSGAVSLAAALLTGVSAAAQQPHLAGEPALLDGKAAVELLGYAPAQEMGNVLVYLSVENLSAAALPVGASYLQSREVHTLSDLYSMGTGVTAVCDGKPVRCGSFAAPLYGENAADASVFTLNLTAGRGALLHCFCAVPESWQTLELTYHPDFAAGRSVTFTVHRSTDKAVLGMVPASPAEVGSVVDL
;
A
#
# COMPACT_ATOMS: atom_id res chain seq x y z
N MET A 1 -0.55 -5.71 -27.69
CA MET A 1 -1.90 -5.12 -27.54
C MET A 1 -2.14 -4.88 -26.06
N SER A 2 -1.90 -3.66 -25.60
CA SER A 2 -2.02 -3.30 -24.17
C SER A 2 -3.47 -2.97 -23.88
N GLN A 3 -4.15 -3.79 -23.07
CA GLN A 3 -5.50 -3.48 -22.61
C GLN A 3 -5.37 -2.56 -21.39
N SER A 4 -5.68 -1.27 -21.57
CA SER A 4 -5.77 -0.35 -20.43
C SER A 4 -7.05 -0.64 -19.65
N ILE A 5 -6.91 -0.90 -18.36
CA ILE A 5 -8.06 -1.02 -17.45
C ILE A 5 -8.58 0.40 -17.22
N SER A 6 -9.77 0.69 -17.75
CA SER A 6 -10.47 1.96 -17.55
C SER A 6 -10.80 2.20 -16.08
N ARG A 7 -10.80 3.47 -15.64
CA ARG A 7 -11.25 3.94 -14.30
C ARG A 7 -12.61 3.35 -13.88
N ARG A 8 -13.48 3.03 -14.84
CA ARG A 8 -14.78 2.39 -14.61
C ARG A 8 -14.67 0.89 -14.28
N SER A 9 -13.65 0.20 -14.78
CA SER A 9 -13.31 -1.18 -14.38
C SER A 9 -12.61 -1.21 -13.04
N PHE A 10 -11.73 -0.24 -12.74
CA PHE A 10 -11.16 -0.12 -11.39
C PHE A 10 -12.26 0.08 -10.34
N LEU A 11 -13.25 0.95 -10.60
CA LEU A 11 -14.39 1.14 -9.68
C LEU A 11 -15.34 -0.07 -9.58
N LYS A 12 -15.33 -0.97 -10.57
CA LYS A 12 -16.11 -2.22 -10.54
C LYS A 12 -15.34 -3.37 -9.88
N CYS A 13 -14.00 -3.35 -9.92
CA CYS A 13 -13.13 -4.28 -9.19
C CYS A 13 -12.87 -3.82 -7.74
N ALA A 14 -12.86 -2.50 -7.49
CA ALA A 14 -12.86 -1.86 -6.18
C ALA A 14 -14.31 -1.62 -5.69
N GLY A 15 -15.14 -2.64 -5.83
CA GLY A 15 -16.50 -2.62 -5.30
C GLY A 15 -16.48 -2.49 -3.77
N SER A 16 -17.10 -1.44 -3.25
CA SER A 16 -17.59 -1.33 -1.86
C SER A 16 -16.60 -1.31 -0.69
N GLY A 17 -15.29 -1.17 -0.90
CA GLY A 17 -14.32 -1.01 0.22
C GLY A 17 -14.34 0.39 0.85
N ALA A 18 -14.40 1.45 0.03
CA ALA A 18 -14.23 2.84 0.49
C ALA A 18 -15.50 3.52 1.04
N VAL A 19 -16.64 2.82 1.14
CA VAL A 19 -17.91 3.40 1.60
C VAL A 19 -18.38 2.81 2.94
N SER A 20 -17.77 1.71 3.41
CA SER A 20 -18.30 0.96 4.55
C SER A 20 -17.83 1.48 5.92
N LEU A 21 -16.71 2.19 6.03
CA LEU A 21 -16.26 2.72 7.34
C LEU A 21 -16.81 4.12 7.66
N ALA A 22 -16.96 4.99 6.66
CA ALA A 22 -17.56 6.31 6.83
C ALA A 22 -19.06 6.22 7.21
N ALA A 23 -19.79 5.23 6.69
CA ALA A 23 -21.20 5.02 7.03
C ALA A 23 -21.40 4.42 8.45
N ALA A 24 -20.48 3.58 8.91
CA ALA A 24 -20.53 2.98 10.26
C ALA A 24 -20.29 4.03 11.36
N LEU A 25 -19.37 4.98 11.14
CA LEU A 25 -19.08 6.07 12.09
C LEU A 25 -20.19 7.15 12.11
N LEU A 26 -20.93 7.34 11.01
CA LEU A 26 -22.02 8.32 10.93
C LEU A 26 -23.36 7.81 11.48
N THR A 27 -23.55 6.50 11.65
CA THR A 27 -24.85 5.91 12.03
C THR A 27 -24.85 5.10 13.32
N GLY A 28 -23.69 4.76 13.89
CA GLY A 28 -23.62 4.09 15.20
C GLY A 28 -24.23 2.69 15.25
N VAL A 29 -24.34 2.00 14.11
CA VAL A 29 -24.92 0.66 14.02
C VAL A 29 -23.85 -0.36 13.62
N SER A 30 -23.58 -1.35 14.47
CA SER A 30 -22.83 -2.56 14.10
C SER A 30 -23.59 -3.30 13.00
N ALA A 31 -23.02 -3.37 11.79
CA ALA A 31 -23.62 -4.06 10.66
C ALA A 31 -22.74 -5.25 10.23
N ALA A 32 -23.02 -6.40 10.83
CA ALA A 32 -22.76 -7.69 10.21
C ALA A 32 -23.75 -7.87 9.04
N ALA A 33 -23.25 -7.96 7.80
CA ALA A 33 -23.78 -8.84 6.74
C ALA A 33 -23.13 -8.56 5.36
N GLN A 34 -22.47 -9.61 4.84
CA GLN A 34 -22.20 -9.95 3.44
C GLN A 34 -21.01 -9.27 2.71
N GLN A 35 -19.85 -9.90 2.96
CA GLN A 35 -18.52 -9.73 2.39
C GLN A 35 -18.41 -10.22 0.92
N PRO A 36 -17.82 -9.42 0.01
CA PRO A 36 -16.68 -9.91 -0.75
C PRO A 36 -15.53 -10.10 0.25
N HIS A 37 -15.04 -11.33 0.41
CA HIS A 37 -13.88 -11.64 1.24
C HIS A 37 -12.61 -11.01 0.64
N LEU A 38 -12.37 -9.72 0.90
CA LEU A 38 -11.03 -9.16 1.05
C LEU A 38 -10.80 -9.11 2.57
N ALA A 39 -9.92 -9.97 3.06
CA ALA A 39 -9.78 -10.24 4.48
C ALA A 39 -8.95 -9.14 5.17
N GLY A 40 -9.62 -8.35 6.00
CA GLY A 40 -9.01 -7.53 7.05
C GLY A 40 -9.89 -6.33 7.39
N GLU A 41 -10.39 -6.24 8.63
CA GLU A 41 -10.85 -4.93 9.11
C GLU A 41 -9.67 -3.95 9.03
N PRO A 42 -9.90 -2.70 8.60
CA PRO A 42 -8.83 -1.71 8.54
C PRO A 42 -8.22 -1.55 9.94
N ALA A 43 -6.90 -1.69 10.01
CA ALA A 43 -6.16 -1.52 11.25
C ALA A 43 -6.07 -0.03 11.58
N LEU A 44 -6.54 0.36 12.77
CA LEU A 44 -6.43 1.72 13.26
C LEU A 44 -5.06 1.94 13.92
N LEU A 45 -4.27 2.84 13.36
CA LEU A 45 -2.98 3.24 13.91
C LEU A 45 -3.11 4.57 14.66
N ASP A 46 -2.94 4.48 15.98
CA ASP A 46 -2.94 5.63 16.91
C ASP A 46 -4.20 6.52 16.84
N GLY A 47 -5.31 5.97 16.32
CA GLY A 47 -6.54 6.72 16.04
C GLY A 47 -6.41 7.77 14.92
N LYS A 48 -5.28 7.81 14.22
CA LYS A 48 -4.95 8.81 13.20
C LYS A 48 -5.13 8.29 11.78
N ALA A 49 -4.89 7.00 11.56
CA ALA A 49 -4.99 6.41 10.23
C ALA A 49 -5.66 5.04 10.26
N ALA A 50 -6.40 4.74 9.21
CA ALA A 50 -6.83 3.39 8.87
C ALA A 50 -5.88 2.80 7.82
N VAL A 51 -5.44 1.56 8.02
CA VAL A 51 -4.54 0.85 7.08
C VAL A 51 -5.13 -0.51 6.74
N GLU A 52 -5.18 -0.84 5.45
CA GLU A 52 -5.74 -2.09 4.97
C GLU A 52 -4.80 -2.74 3.95
N LEU A 53 -4.69 -4.07 4.00
CA LEU A 53 -4.02 -4.86 2.96
C LEU A 53 -4.98 -5.02 1.77
N LEU A 54 -4.57 -4.51 0.60
CA LEU A 54 -5.35 -4.66 -0.63
C LEU A 54 -4.96 -5.90 -1.44
N GLY A 55 -3.77 -6.44 -1.18
CA GLY A 55 -3.22 -7.64 -1.83
C GLY A 55 -1.82 -7.40 -2.39
N TYR A 56 -1.38 -8.29 -3.28
CA TYR A 56 -0.05 -8.22 -3.88
C TYR A 56 -0.01 -8.60 -5.37
N ALA A 57 0.98 -8.09 -6.08
CA ALA A 57 1.33 -8.48 -7.44
C ALA A 57 2.75 -9.09 -7.52
N PRO A 58 2.96 -10.14 -8.32
CA PRO A 58 4.28 -10.70 -8.54
C PRO A 58 5.07 -9.84 -9.53
N ALA A 59 6.26 -9.37 -9.15
CA ALA A 59 7.21 -8.67 -10.01
C ALA A 59 8.42 -9.60 -10.26
N GLN A 60 8.18 -10.61 -11.09
CA GLN A 60 9.05 -11.78 -11.24
C GLN A 60 10.43 -11.41 -11.80
N GLU A 61 10.46 -10.44 -12.71
CA GLU A 61 11.63 -9.91 -13.39
C GLU A 61 12.60 -9.22 -12.42
N MET A 62 12.07 -8.70 -11.30
CA MET A 62 12.86 -8.11 -10.22
C MET A 62 13.11 -9.08 -9.06
N GLY A 63 12.58 -10.30 -9.12
CA GLY A 63 12.68 -11.29 -8.04
C GLY A 63 12.01 -10.82 -6.74
N ASN A 64 10.90 -10.09 -6.84
CA ASN A 64 10.19 -9.56 -5.69
C ASN A 64 8.66 -9.62 -5.86
N VAL A 65 7.95 -9.25 -4.79
CA VAL A 65 6.52 -9.00 -4.81
C VAL A 65 6.24 -7.55 -4.44
N LEU A 66 5.24 -6.98 -5.10
CA LEU A 66 4.70 -5.67 -4.80
C LEU A 66 3.41 -5.83 -3.99
N VAL A 67 3.48 -5.52 -2.71
CA VAL A 67 2.33 -5.51 -1.80
C VAL A 67 1.73 -4.11 -1.75
N TYR A 68 0.41 -4.02 -1.79
CA TYR A 68 -0.34 -2.77 -1.75
C TYR A 68 -1.05 -2.63 -0.40
N LEU A 69 -0.73 -1.56 0.33
CA LEU A 69 -1.53 -1.14 1.48
C LEU A 69 -2.28 0.14 1.13
N SER A 70 -3.54 0.25 1.54
CA SER A 70 -4.22 1.54 1.61
C SER A 70 -3.89 2.20 2.95
N VAL A 71 -3.72 3.51 2.95
CA VAL A 71 -3.61 4.33 4.16
C VAL A 71 -4.57 5.49 4.02
N GLU A 72 -5.50 5.63 4.96
CA GLU A 72 -6.44 6.76 5.04
C GLU A 72 -6.14 7.61 6.27
N ASN A 73 -6.02 8.92 6.09
CA ASN A 73 -5.84 9.87 7.17
C ASN A 73 -7.20 10.22 7.79
N LEU A 74 -7.45 9.74 9.01
CA LEU A 74 -8.65 10.00 9.80
C LEU A 74 -8.50 11.20 10.74
N SER A 75 -7.31 11.80 10.80
CA SER A 75 -7.03 12.95 11.64
C SER A 75 -7.37 14.27 10.94
N ALA A 76 -7.47 15.35 11.72
CA ALA A 76 -7.65 16.70 11.19
C ALA A 76 -6.35 17.32 10.65
N ALA A 77 -5.19 16.72 10.94
CA ALA A 77 -3.88 17.22 10.55
C ALA A 77 -3.32 16.43 9.36
N ALA A 78 -2.35 17.02 8.63
CA ALA A 78 -1.60 16.25 7.63
C ALA A 78 -0.76 15.15 8.31
N LEU A 79 -0.68 13.97 7.69
CA LEU A 79 0.05 12.82 8.24
C LEU A 79 1.18 12.37 7.31
N PRO A 80 2.43 12.28 7.79
CA PRO A 80 3.54 11.72 7.01
C PRO A 80 3.40 10.19 6.90
N VAL A 81 2.91 9.69 5.75
CA VAL A 81 2.58 8.25 5.58
C VAL A 81 3.69 7.42 4.95
N GLY A 82 4.83 8.02 4.62
CA GLY A 82 5.99 7.30 4.09
C GLY A 82 6.78 8.08 3.07
N ALA A 83 7.76 7.41 2.46
CA ALA A 83 8.59 8.00 1.41
C ALA A 83 7.73 8.47 0.24
N SER A 84 8.08 9.60 -0.35
CA SER A 84 7.35 10.17 -1.47
C SER A 84 7.54 9.34 -2.75
N TYR A 85 6.49 9.15 -3.53
CA TYR A 85 6.60 8.58 -4.88
C TYR A 85 7.58 9.36 -5.78
N LEU A 86 7.87 10.63 -5.48
CA LEU A 86 8.88 11.40 -6.22
C LEU A 86 10.27 10.78 -6.10
N GLN A 87 10.63 10.18 -4.95
CA GLN A 87 11.90 9.47 -4.78
C GLN A 87 11.99 8.21 -5.63
N SER A 88 10.84 7.56 -5.87
CA SER A 88 10.80 6.32 -6.64
C SER A 88 11.25 6.50 -8.08
N ARG A 89 11.27 7.74 -8.60
CA ARG A 89 11.80 8.10 -9.92
C ARG A 89 13.32 8.08 -10.02
N GLU A 90 14.00 8.10 -8.88
CA GLU A 90 15.47 8.04 -8.79
C GLU A 90 15.99 6.60 -8.57
N VAL A 91 15.09 5.61 -8.55
CA VAL A 91 15.45 4.20 -8.37
C VAL A 91 16.03 3.65 -9.67
N HIS A 92 17.29 3.21 -9.62
CA HIS A 92 17.98 2.61 -10.75
C HIS A 92 18.46 1.18 -10.49
N THR A 93 18.59 0.81 -9.22
CA THR A 93 18.99 -0.52 -8.79
C THR A 93 18.03 -1.10 -7.75
N LEU A 94 18.07 -2.42 -7.56
CA LEU A 94 17.36 -3.05 -6.44
C LEU A 94 17.89 -2.60 -5.07
N SER A 95 19.15 -2.17 -5.00
CA SER A 95 19.70 -1.62 -3.76
C SER A 95 19.05 -0.29 -3.40
N ASP A 96 18.84 0.58 -4.38
CA ASP A 96 18.13 1.85 -4.19
C ASP A 96 16.70 1.59 -3.75
N LEU A 97 16.02 0.65 -4.43
CA LEU A 97 14.65 0.23 -4.11
C LEU A 97 14.53 -0.24 -2.65
N TYR A 98 15.38 -1.15 -2.20
CA TYR A 98 15.32 -1.69 -0.83
C TYR A 98 15.92 -0.75 0.23
N SER A 99 16.52 0.36 -0.17
CA SER A 99 16.95 1.42 0.76
C SER A 99 15.91 2.55 0.84
N MET A 100 14.94 2.56 -0.06
CA MET A 100 13.88 3.56 -0.12
C MET A 100 12.77 3.26 0.89
N GLY A 101 12.49 4.24 1.75
CA GLY A 101 11.45 4.16 2.77
C GLY A 101 11.81 3.21 3.92
N THR A 102 11.91 3.74 5.13
CA THR A 102 12.28 2.96 6.33
C THR A 102 11.08 2.47 7.15
N GLY A 103 9.85 2.80 6.72
CA GLY A 103 8.64 2.51 7.47
C GLY A 103 8.10 1.09 7.30
N VAL A 104 8.77 0.19 6.57
CA VAL A 104 8.26 -1.16 6.29
C VAL A 104 9.33 -2.20 6.55
N THR A 105 8.95 -3.30 7.19
CA THR A 105 9.76 -4.51 7.33
C THR A 105 8.99 -5.73 6.83
N ALA A 106 9.71 -6.76 6.40
CA ALA A 106 9.12 -7.96 5.82
C ALA A 106 9.79 -9.24 6.31
N VAL A 107 8.98 -10.26 6.60
CA VAL A 107 9.43 -11.61 6.97
C VAL A 107 8.75 -12.61 6.03
N CYS A 108 9.54 -13.28 5.19
CA CYS A 108 9.06 -14.28 4.24
C CYS A 108 9.30 -15.68 4.82
N ASP A 109 8.23 -16.46 5.00
CA ASP A 109 8.28 -17.83 5.57
C ASP A 109 9.18 -17.93 6.83
N GLY A 110 9.04 -16.96 7.73
CA GLY A 110 9.80 -16.86 8.98
C GLY A 110 11.22 -16.30 8.86
N LYS A 111 11.66 -15.85 7.67
CA LYS A 111 12.97 -15.25 7.44
C LYS A 111 12.87 -13.77 7.06
N PRO A 112 13.59 -12.85 7.72
CA PRO A 112 13.63 -11.46 7.31
C PRO A 112 14.11 -11.33 5.87
N VAL A 113 13.43 -10.48 5.10
CA VAL A 113 13.80 -10.16 3.71
C VAL A 113 13.98 -8.67 3.54
N ARG A 114 14.76 -8.28 2.52
CA ARG A 114 14.88 -6.87 2.15
C ARG A 114 13.57 -6.37 1.59
N CYS A 115 13.17 -5.18 2.01
CA CYS A 115 12.01 -4.49 1.47
C CYS A 115 12.23 -2.99 1.41
N GLY A 116 11.51 -2.34 0.51
CA GLY A 116 11.44 -0.88 0.41
C GLY A 116 10.02 -0.45 0.08
N SER A 117 9.70 0.81 0.34
CA SER A 117 8.36 1.31 0.11
C SER A 117 8.31 2.78 -0.25
N PHE A 118 7.27 3.16 -0.98
CA PHE A 118 6.90 4.55 -1.20
C PHE A 118 5.39 4.71 -1.23
N ALA A 119 4.90 5.90 -0.89
CA ALA A 119 3.50 6.25 -0.85
C ALA A 119 3.14 7.15 -2.05
N ALA A 120 1.98 6.88 -2.64
CA ALA A 120 1.40 7.65 -3.72
C ALA A 120 -0.05 8.04 -3.39
N PRO A 121 -0.47 9.30 -3.56
CA PRO A 121 -1.83 9.71 -3.25
C PRO A 121 -2.86 9.03 -4.17
N LEU A 122 -4.02 8.66 -3.63
CA LEU A 122 -5.11 8.01 -4.39
C LEU A 122 -5.99 9.00 -5.18
N TYR A 123 -5.88 10.29 -4.89
CA TYR A 123 -6.69 11.35 -5.50
C TYR A 123 -5.78 12.50 -5.93
N GLY A 124 -6.23 13.31 -6.91
CA GLY A 124 -5.44 14.33 -7.61
C GLY A 124 -4.78 15.41 -6.74
N GLU A 125 -4.20 16.42 -7.38
CA GLU A 125 -3.17 17.38 -6.91
C GLU A 125 -3.26 17.97 -5.49
N ASN A 126 -4.39 17.84 -4.78
CA ASN A 126 -4.61 18.33 -3.40
C ASN A 126 -4.73 17.21 -2.33
N ALA A 127 -4.55 15.94 -2.68
CA ALA A 127 -4.71 14.83 -1.73
C ALA A 127 -3.57 14.75 -0.70
N ALA A 128 -2.39 15.23 -1.07
CA ALA A 128 -1.21 15.19 -0.23
C ALA A 128 -0.26 16.33 -0.59
N ASP A 129 0.50 16.81 0.38
CA ASP A 129 1.70 17.60 0.15
C ASP A 129 2.87 16.63 0.00
N ALA A 130 3.27 16.38 -1.25
CA ALA A 130 4.41 15.55 -1.58
C ALA A 130 5.68 16.41 -1.54
N SER A 131 6.45 16.27 -0.47
CA SER A 131 7.84 16.73 -0.51
C SER A 131 8.69 15.73 -1.28
N VAL A 132 9.94 16.11 -1.60
CA VAL A 132 10.91 15.18 -2.20
C VAL A 132 11.11 13.96 -1.32
N PHE A 133 10.96 14.06 0.01
CA PHE A 133 11.30 12.96 0.92
C PHE A 133 10.09 12.18 1.44
N THR A 134 9.00 12.87 1.73
CA THR A 134 7.86 12.31 2.46
C THR A 134 6.56 12.74 1.81
N LEU A 135 5.60 11.80 1.73
CA LEU A 135 4.22 12.10 1.38
C LEU A 135 3.43 12.47 2.64
N ASN A 136 2.99 13.72 2.74
CA ASN A 136 2.11 14.17 3.82
C ASN A 136 0.66 14.13 3.35
N LEU A 137 -0.10 13.15 3.82
CA LEU A 137 -1.47 12.92 3.43
C LEU A 137 -2.41 13.92 4.12
N THR A 138 -3.20 14.67 3.35
CA THR A 138 -4.16 15.64 3.90
C THR A 138 -5.28 14.92 4.67
N ALA A 139 -5.92 15.62 5.61
CA ALA A 139 -7.06 15.12 6.37
C ALA A 139 -8.17 14.54 5.46
N GLY A 140 -8.67 13.34 5.78
CA GLY A 140 -9.72 12.67 5.01
C GLY A 140 -9.30 12.27 3.60
N ARG A 141 -8.01 12.03 3.36
CA ARG A 141 -7.47 11.56 2.08
C ARG A 141 -6.79 10.22 2.26
N GLY A 142 -6.67 9.50 1.14
CA GLY A 142 -6.04 8.19 1.06
C GLY A 142 -4.79 8.18 0.19
N ALA A 143 -3.87 7.26 0.48
CA ALA A 143 -2.71 6.94 -0.32
C ALA A 143 -2.54 5.42 -0.47
N LEU A 144 -1.82 5.00 -1.50
CA LEU A 144 -1.30 3.64 -1.65
C LEU A 144 0.14 3.60 -1.23
N LEU A 145 0.46 2.70 -0.31
CA LEU A 145 1.83 2.32 0.01
C LEU A 145 2.21 1.13 -0.88
N HIS A 146 3.19 1.36 -1.75
CA HIS A 146 3.78 0.35 -2.63
C HIS A 146 4.96 -0.28 -1.91
N CYS A 147 4.85 -1.54 -1.49
CA CYS A 147 5.86 -2.23 -0.71
C CYS A 147 6.50 -3.35 -1.53
N PHE A 148 7.78 -3.19 -1.87
CA PHE A 148 8.55 -4.18 -2.63
C PHE A 148 9.31 -5.09 -1.66
N CYS A 149 9.09 -6.40 -1.73
CA CYS A 149 9.72 -7.36 -0.84
C CYS A 149 10.47 -8.43 -1.63
N ALA A 150 11.77 -8.60 -1.37
CA ALA A 150 12.60 -9.62 -2.01
C ALA A 150 12.23 -11.02 -1.52
N VAL A 151 11.45 -11.77 -2.31
CA VAL A 151 10.95 -13.10 -1.92
C VAL A 151 11.48 -14.18 -2.86
N PRO A 152 11.82 -15.38 -2.36
CA PRO A 152 12.19 -16.51 -3.21
C PRO A 152 11.00 -16.99 -4.03
N GLU A 153 11.23 -17.60 -5.19
CA GLU A 153 10.15 -18.10 -6.05
C GLU A 153 9.23 -19.12 -5.36
N SER A 154 9.70 -19.83 -4.34
CA SER A 154 8.96 -20.84 -3.58
C SER A 154 8.16 -20.31 -2.38
N TRP A 155 8.15 -18.99 -2.15
CA TRP A 155 7.51 -18.39 -0.97
C TRP A 155 6.04 -18.79 -0.79
N GLN A 156 5.55 -18.83 0.45
CA GLN A 156 4.12 -19.12 0.74
C GLN A 156 3.44 -18.00 1.51
N THR A 157 4.14 -17.45 2.49
CA THR A 157 3.65 -16.43 3.41
C THR A 157 4.64 -15.29 3.52
N LEU A 158 4.13 -14.07 3.56
CA LEU A 158 4.90 -12.86 3.74
C LEU A 158 4.22 -12.00 4.81
N GLU A 159 4.86 -11.85 5.96
CA GLU A 159 4.45 -10.91 7.00
C GLU A 159 5.04 -9.54 6.68
N LEU A 160 4.18 -8.57 6.41
CA LEU A 160 4.55 -7.18 6.14
C LEU A 160 4.17 -6.32 7.34
N THR A 161 5.14 -5.65 7.95
CA THR A 161 4.89 -4.76 9.09
C THR A 161 5.15 -3.31 8.73
N TYR A 162 4.14 -2.47 8.89
CA TYR A 162 4.21 -1.03 8.66
C TYR A 162 4.39 -0.28 9.99
N HIS A 163 5.42 0.56 10.03
CA HIS A 163 5.89 1.37 11.16
C HIS A 163 5.88 2.85 10.75
N PRO A 164 4.72 3.52 10.74
CA PRO A 164 4.67 4.92 10.38
C PRO A 164 5.34 5.82 11.41
N ASP A 165 6.04 6.85 10.93
CA ASP A 165 6.66 7.87 11.77
C ASP A 165 5.65 8.64 12.64
N PHE A 166 4.41 8.82 12.16
CA PHE A 166 3.36 9.55 12.90
C PHE A 166 2.81 8.80 14.12
N ALA A 167 3.09 7.49 14.24
CA ALA A 167 2.62 6.63 15.31
C ALA A 167 3.81 5.92 15.98
N ALA A 168 4.71 6.71 16.57
CA ALA A 168 5.92 6.21 17.21
C ALA A 168 5.63 5.05 18.20
N GLY A 169 6.28 3.91 17.95
CA GLY A 169 6.13 2.70 18.76
C GLY A 169 4.87 1.87 18.50
N ARG A 170 4.04 2.28 17.52
CA ARG A 170 2.91 1.50 17.02
C ARG A 170 3.22 1.01 15.61
N SER A 171 2.78 -0.20 15.32
CA SER A 171 2.87 -0.80 14.00
C SER A 171 1.66 -1.67 13.75
N VAL A 172 1.46 -2.02 12.49
CA VAL A 172 0.49 -3.02 12.05
C VAL A 172 1.22 -4.07 11.22
N THR A 173 0.92 -5.33 11.47
CA THR A 173 1.43 -6.46 10.68
C THR A 173 0.30 -7.09 9.89
N PHE A 174 0.53 -7.31 8.61
CA PHE A 174 -0.36 -8.01 7.70
C PHE A 174 0.32 -9.30 7.25
N THR A 175 -0.44 -10.40 7.19
CA THR A 175 0.05 -11.64 6.58
C THR A 175 -0.49 -11.72 5.16
N VAL A 176 0.41 -11.78 4.18
CA VAL A 176 0.10 -11.97 2.77
C VAL A 176 0.31 -13.44 2.42
N HIS A 177 -0.72 -14.06 1.89
CA HIS A 177 -0.72 -15.44 1.43
C HIS A 177 -0.62 -15.50 -0.09
N ARG A 178 0.40 -16.20 -0.59
CA ARG A 178 0.62 -16.38 -2.02
C ARG A 178 -0.58 -16.99 -2.76
N SER A 179 -1.33 -17.86 -2.09
CA SER A 179 -2.44 -18.58 -2.71
C SER A 179 -3.70 -17.74 -2.87
N THR A 180 -3.92 -16.73 -2.03
CA THR A 180 -5.22 -16.05 -1.91
C THR A 180 -5.17 -14.56 -2.18
N ASP A 181 -4.05 -13.90 -1.92
CA ASP A 181 -4.05 -12.43 -1.79
C ASP A 181 -3.52 -11.73 -3.05
N LYS A 182 -3.46 -12.45 -4.17
CA LYS A 182 -3.01 -11.89 -5.45
C LYS A 182 -4.02 -10.86 -5.95
N ALA A 183 -3.59 -9.61 -6.04
CA ALA A 183 -4.35 -8.48 -6.57
C ALA A 183 -3.42 -7.55 -7.36
N VAL A 184 -3.72 -7.34 -8.64
CA VAL A 184 -2.96 -6.42 -9.51
C VAL A 184 -3.75 -5.11 -9.62
N LEU A 185 -3.28 -4.06 -8.94
CA LEU A 185 -4.00 -2.78 -8.82
C LEU A 185 -3.46 -1.67 -9.76
N GLY A 186 -2.45 -1.97 -10.56
CA GLY A 186 -1.81 -1.03 -11.48
C GLY A 186 -0.74 -1.71 -12.30
N MET A 187 0.17 -0.92 -12.87
CA MET A 187 1.33 -1.50 -13.53
C MET A 187 2.25 -2.17 -12.50
N VAL A 188 2.84 -3.29 -12.90
CA VAL A 188 3.85 -3.99 -12.12
C VAL A 188 5.18 -3.75 -12.80
N PRO A 189 6.15 -3.10 -12.15
CA PRO A 189 7.42 -2.78 -12.79
C PRO A 189 8.20 -4.07 -13.05
N ALA A 190 8.79 -4.17 -14.24
CA ALA A 190 9.66 -5.27 -14.64
C ALA A 190 11.14 -4.96 -14.37
N SER A 191 11.47 -3.70 -14.08
CA SER A 191 12.83 -3.27 -13.76
C SER A 191 12.85 -2.14 -12.73
N PRO A 192 13.97 -1.90 -12.01
CA PRO A 192 14.06 -0.80 -11.05
C PRO A 192 13.74 0.57 -11.65
N ALA A 193 14.13 0.81 -12.92
CA ALA A 193 13.87 2.07 -13.61
C ALA A 193 12.37 2.35 -13.85
N GLU A 194 11.53 1.32 -13.83
CA GLU A 194 10.07 1.44 -14.03
C GLU A 194 9.32 1.71 -12.71
N VAL A 195 9.99 1.60 -11.55
CA VAL A 195 9.36 1.77 -10.24
C VAL A 195 8.71 3.15 -10.12
N GLY A 196 9.37 4.20 -10.61
CA GLY A 196 8.84 5.57 -10.63
C GLY A 196 7.61 5.77 -11.50
N SER A 197 7.38 4.90 -12.48
CA SER A 197 6.24 4.97 -13.39
C SER A 197 5.01 4.27 -12.86
N VAL A 198 5.12 3.50 -11.77
CA VAL A 198 3.99 2.74 -11.16
C VAL A 198 2.80 3.63 -10.81
N VAL A 199 3.06 4.91 -10.61
CA VAL A 199 2.10 5.94 -10.20
C VAL A 199 1.68 6.89 -11.32
N ASP A 200 2.28 6.79 -12.50
CA ASP A 200 1.98 7.65 -13.65
C ASP A 200 0.76 7.07 -14.42
N LEU A 201 -0.46 7.19 -13.87
CA LEU A 201 -1.72 6.73 -14.48
C LEU A 201 -2.84 7.78 -14.52
#